data_AF-A0A392Q9K9-F1
#
_entry.id   AF-A0A392Q9K9-F1
#
_cell.length_a   1.000
_cell.length_b   1.000
_cell.length_c   1.000
_cell.angle_alpha   90.00
_cell.angle_beta   90.00
_cell.angle_gamma   90.00
#
_symmetry.space_group_name_H-M   'P 1'
#
loop_
_entity.id
_entity.type
_entity.pdbx_description
1 polymer ?
#
loop_
_entity_poly.entity_id
_entity_poly.type
_entity_poly.pdbx_seq_one_letter_code
_entity_poly.pdbx_strand_id
1 'polypeptide(L)'
;MAVDIWSVACIFAELVTKQALFPGDSELQQLLHIFRLLGTPNEEMWPGVSKLMNWHEYPQWSPQSLSKAQMLQYEPAKRISAKKAMEHPYFDDLDKTNL
;
A
#
# COMPACT_ATOMS: atom_id res chain seq x y z
N MET A 1 -2.57 13.52 -0.33
CA MET A 1 -3.81 12.74 -0.45
C MET A 1 -3.56 11.26 -0.75
N ALA A 2 -2.81 10.88 -1.80
CA ALA A 2 -2.50 9.45 -2.02
C ALA A 2 -1.71 8.83 -0.84
N VAL A 3 -0.79 9.58 -0.23
CA VAL A 3 -0.04 9.16 0.96
C VAL A 3 -0.99 8.82 2.12
N ASP A 4 -2.04 9.60 2.33
CA ASP A 4 -3.01 9.39 3.40
C ASP A 4 -3.75 8.04 3.24
N ILE A 5 -4.06 7.63 2.01
CA ILE A 5 -4.68 6.33 1.72
C ILE A 5 -3.76 5.15 2.04
N TRP A 6 -2.45 5.30 1.84
CA TRP A 6 -1.50 4.26 2.23
C TRP A 6 -1.49 4.09 3.75
N SER A 7 -1.44 5.19 4.49
CA SER A 7 -1.51 5.16 5.96
C SER A 7 -2.81 4.52 6.44
N VAL A 8 -3.96 4.84 5.82
CA VAL A 8 -5.24 4.20 6.15
C VAL A 8 -5.20 2.69 5.90
N ALA A 9 -4.55 2.23 4.82
CA ALA A 9 -4.41 0.79 4.55
C ALA A 9 -3.58 0.08 5.62
N CYS A 10 -2.48 0.70 6.06
CA CYS A 10 -1.65 0.17 7.15
C CYS A 10 -2.46 0.05 8.45
N ILE A 11 -3.20 1.11 8.82
CA ILE A 11 -4.07 1.11 10.02
C ILE A 11 -5.17 0.06 9.89
N PHE A 12 -5.83 -0.01 8.74
CA PHE A 12 -6.89 -0.98 8.49
C PHE A 12 -6.39 -2.42 8.62
N ALA A 13 -5.25 -2.73 8.03
CA ALA A 13 -4.63 -4.03 8.18
C ALA A 13 -4.25 -4.33 9.64
N GLU A 14 -3.70 -3.35 10.35
CA GLU A 14 -3.34 -3.48 11.77
C GLU A 14 -4.57 -3.71 12.66
N LEU A 15 -5.70 -3.05 12.39
CA LEU A 15 -6.95 -3.29 13.12
C LEU A 15 -7.46 -4.72 12.94
N VAL A 16 -7.29 -5.28 11.73
CA VAL A 16 -7.71 -6.66 11.42
C VAL A 16 -6.78 -7.70 12.05
N THR A 17 -5.46 -7.48 11.99
CA THR A 17 -4.46 -8.47 12.43
C THR A 17 -4.00 -8.28 13.88
N LYS A 18 -4.29 -7.11 14.48
CA LYS A 18 -3.72 -6.62 15.75
C LYS A 18 -2.20 -6.50 15.73
N GLN A 19 -1.60 -6.39 14.55
CA GLN A 19 -0.15 -6.25 14.35
C GLN A 19 0.13 -5.25 13.24
N ALA A 20 1.14 -4.40 13.44
CA ALA A 20 1.57 -3.43 12.43
C ALA A 20 1.88 -4.13 11.10
N LEU A 21 1.30 -3.62 10.01
CA LEU A 21 1.47 -4.22 8.68
C LEU A 21 2.94 -4.21 8.21
N PHE A 22 3.66 -3.13 8.55
CA PHE A 22 5.06 -2.93 8.21
C PHE A 22 5.81 -2.43 9.46
N PRO A 23 6.34 -3.33 10.30
CA PRO A 23 6.99 -2.97 11.56
C PRO A 23 8.49 -2.67 11.36
N GLY A 24 8.83 -1.58 10.67
CA GLY A 24 10.21 -1.18 10.42
C GLY A 24 10.75 -0.18 11.46
N ASP A 25 11.89 -0.51 12.07
CA ASP A 25 12.58 0.35 13.05
C ASP A 25 13.57 1.34 12.39
N SER A 26 13.69 1.30 11.06
CA SER A 26 14.47 2.24 10.24
C SER A 26 13.83 2.36 8.85
N GLU A 27 14.19 3.41 8.10
CA GLU A 27 13.71 3.60 6.72
C GLU A 27 13.99 2.37 5.83
N LEU A 28 15.19 1.81 5.93
CA LEU A 28 15.55 0.61 5.17
C LEU A 28 14.68 -0.58 5.59
N GLN A 29 14.54 -0.85 6.88
CA GLN A 29 13.68 -1.96 7.35
C GLN A 29 12.23 -1.78 6.89
N GLN A 30 11.70 -0.56 6.98
CA GLN A 30 10.36 -0.23 6.50
C GLN A 30 10.20 -0.59 5.01
N LEU A 31 11.13 -0.17 4.15
CA LEU A 31 11.13 -0.51 2.73
C LEU A 31 11.22 -2.01 2.50
N LEU A 32 12.09 -2.72 3.21
CA LEU A 32 12.22 -4.17 3.09
C LEU A 32 10.92 -4.90 3.49
N HIS A 33 10.21 -4.45 4.52
CA HIS A 33 8.90 -4.99 4.89
C HIS A 33 7.86 -4.76 3.79
N ILE A 34 7.82 -3.56 3.21
CA ILE A 34 6.94 -3.24 2.09
C ILE A 34 7.23 -4.15 0.89
N PHE A 35 8.50 -4.30 0.51
CA PHE A 35 8.90 -5.10 -0.65
C PHE A 35 8.66 -6.59 -0.46
N ARG A 36 8.84 -7.12 0.75
CA ARG A 36 8.52 -8.53 1.06
C ARG A 36 7.05 -8.88 0.88
N LEU A 37 6.16 -7.91 1.11
CA LEU A 37 4.72 -8.12 0.99
C LEU A 37 4.22 -7.81 -0.42
N LEU A 38 4.59 -6.65 -0.95
CA LEU A 38 4.07 -6.11 -2.21
C LEU A 38 4.94 -6.41 -3.43
N GLY A 39 6.09 -7.09 -3.23
CA GLY A 39 7.11 -7.28 -4.24
C GLY A 39 8.02 -6.06 -4.37
N THR A 40 9.25 -6.26 -4.86
CA THR A 40 10.19 -5.15 -5.09
C THR A 40 9.72 -4.36 -6.31
N PRO A 41 9.53 -3.03 -6.21
CA PRO A 41 8.99 -2.26 -7.34
C PRO A 41 9.97 -2.25 -8.51
N ASN A 42 9.41 -2.32 -9.72
CA ASN A 42 10.12 -2.29 -10.99
C ASN A 42 9.44 -1.31 -11.95
N GLU A 43 10.02 -1.11 -13.13
CA GLU A 43 9.50 -0.15 -14.13
C GLU A 43 8.12 -0.51 -14.69
N GLU A 44 7.67 -1.77 -14.58
CA GLU A 44 6.32 -2.17 -14.96
C GLU A 44 5.29 -1.77 -13.88
N MET A 45 5.65 -1.97 -12.60
CA MET A 45 4.80 -1.64 -11.46
C MET A 45 4.74 -0.13 -11.19
N TRP A 46 5.89 0.54 -11.25
CA TRP A 46 6.04 1.97 -11.03
C TRP A 46 7.05 2.55 -12.03
N PRO A 47 6.58 3.07 -13.18
CA PRO A 47 7.44 3.70 -14.17
C PRO A 47 8.24 4.86 -13.59
N GLY A 48 9.55 4.85 -13.78
CA GLY A 48 10.50 5.84 -13.28
C GLY A 48 11.01 5.59 -11.86
N VAL A 49 10.63 4.49 -11.19
CA VAL A 49 11.08 4.19 -9.82
C VAL A 49 12.60 4.12 -9.72
N SER A 50 13.27 3.58 -10.74
CA SER A 50 14.75 3.49 -10.77
C SER A 50 15.46 4.83 -10.88
N LYS A 51 14.73 5.90 -11.24
CA LYS A 51 15.26 7.26 -11.45
C LYS A 51 15.06 8.17 -10.25
N LEU A 52 14.44 7.69 -9.17
CA LEU A 52 14.25 8.47 -7.96
C LEU A 52 15.60 8.76 -7.29
N MET A 53 15.74 9.96 -6.73
CA MET A 53 17.01 10.46 -6.17
C MET A 53 17.66 9.53 -5.13
N ASN A 54 16.85 8.80 -4.37
CA ASN A 54 17.28 7.88 -3.31
C ASN A 54 17.02 6.41 -3.66
N TRP A 55 16.91 6.08 -4.95
CA TRP A 55 16.76 4.69 -5.36
C TRP A 55 18.09 3.93 -5.26
N HIS A 56 18.03 2.75 -4.67
CA HIS A 56 19.15 1.82 -4.54
C HIS A 56 18.78 0.45 -5.10
N GLU A 57 19.78 -0.41 -5.30
CA GLU A 57 19.50 -1.82 -5.59
C GLU A 57 19.01 -2.52 -4.32
N TYR A 58 17.80 -3.07 -4.38
CA TYR A 58 17.18 -3.84 -3.31
C TYR A 58 17.08 -5.32 -3.70
N PRO A 59 17.01 -6.24 -2.72
CA PRO A 59 16.72 -7.63 -3.03
C PRO A 59 15.35 -7.76 -3.73
N GLN A 60 15.22 -8.76 -4.59
CA GLN A 60 14.05 -8.92 -5.45
C GLN A 60 13.07 -9.91 -4.82
N TRP A 61 11.86 -9.44 -4.53
CA TRP A 61 10.74 -10.25 -4.05
C TRP A 61 9.57 -10.20 -5.03
N SER A 62 8.87 -11.32 -5.17
CA SER A 62 7.59 -11.37 -5.87
C SER A 62 6.46 -10.91 -4.95
N PRO A 63 5.44 -10.22 -5.47
CA PRO A 63 4.26 -9.84 -4.69
C PRO A 63 3.56 -11.07 -4.12
N GLN A 64 3.11 -10.97 -2.85
CA GLN A 64 2.25 -11.99 -2.26
C GLN A 64 0.81 -11.85 -2.78
N SER A 65 -0.02 -12.88 -2.61
CA SER A 65 -1.40 -12.95 -3.12
C SER A 65 -2.41 -12.05 -2.36
N LEU A 66 -2.01 -10.84 -1.97
CA LEU A 66 -2.93 -9.77 -1.56
C LEU A 66 -3.66 -9.27 -2.80
N SER A 67 -4.67 -10.03 -3.20
CA SER A 67 -5.22 -10.08 -4.55
C SER A 67 -5.82 -8.79 -5.10
N LYS A 68 -5.89 -7.68 -4.34
CA LYS A 68 -6.24 -6.32 -4.81
C LYS A 68 -5.99 -5.29 -3.70
N ALA A 69 -4.74 -5.10 -3.27
CA ALA A 69 -4.42 -4.01 -2.34
C ALA A 69 -4.45 -2.63 -3.06
N GLN A 70 -5.64 -2.16 -3.46
CA GLN A 70 -5.83 -0.92 -4.24
C GLN A 70 -5.37 0.34 -3.49
N MET A 71 -5.33 0.26 -2.15
CA MET A 71 -4.82 1.33 -1.29
C MET A 71 -3.29 1.27 -1.12
N LEU A 72 -2.65 0.12 -1.40
CA LEU A 72 -1.20 -0.10 -1.29
C LEU A 72 -0.52 -0.18 -2.67
N GLN A 73 -1.00 0.59 -3.64
CA GLN A 73 -0.33 0.72 -4.94
C GLN A 73 0.93 1.59 -4.79
N TYR A 74 2.06 1.12 -5.33
CA TYR A 74 3.33 1.88 -5.33
C TYR A 74 3.17 3.22 -6.03
N GLU A 75 2.73 3.21 -7.28
CA GLU A 75 2.51 4.42 -8.06
C GLU A 75 1.33 5.22 -7.46
N PRO A 76 1.57 6.44 -6.94
CA PRO A 76 0.53 7.20 -6.25
C PRO A 76 -0.68 7.51 -7.12
N ALA A 77 -0.49 7.67 -8.43
CA ALA A 77 -1.56 7.95 -9.39
C ALA A 77 -2.49 6.74 -9.63
N LYS A 78 -2.01 5.51 -9.41
CA LYS A 78 -2.80 4.28 -9.53
C LYS A 78 -3.52 3.91 -8.23
N ARG A 79 -3.19 4.57 -7.12
CA ARG A 79 -3.80 4.32 -5.81
C ARG A 79 -5.25 4.80 -5.78
N ILE A 80 -6.13 4.01 -5.19
CA ILE A 80 -7.55 4.39 -5.03
C ILE A 80 -7.67 5.69 -4.24
N SER A 81 -8.63 6.55 -4.61
CA SER A 81 -8.94 7.76 -3.84
C SER A 81 -9.83 7.44 -2.65
N ALA A 82 -9.87 8.32 -1.64
CA ALA A 82 -10.77 8.16 -0.49
C ALA A 82 -12.23 7.98 -0.93
N LYS A 83 -12.70 8.86 -1.83
CA LYS A 83 -14.06 8.81 -2.38
C LYS A 83 -14.37 7.44 -2.99
N LYS A 84 -13.48 6.93 -3.85
CA LYS A 84 -13.68 5.63 -4.51
C LYS A 84 -13.56 4.46 -3.52
N ALA A 85 -12.76 4.59 -2.46
CA ALA A 85 -12.66 3.58 -1.41
C ALA A 85 -13.96 3.45 -0.60
N MET A 86 -14.65 4.56 -0.31
CA MET A 86 -15.96 4.56 0.38
C MET A 86 -17.08 3.89 -0.44
N GLU A 87 -16.91 3.82 -1.76
CA GLU A 87 -17.81 3.14 -2.69
C GLU A 87 -17.46 1.63 -2.86
N HIS A 88 -16.45 1.12 -2.15
CA HIS A 88 -16.03 -0.28 -2.26
C HIS A 88 -17.07 -1.24 -1.65
N PRO A 89 -17.30 -2.45 -2.23
CA PRO A 89 -18.29 -3.40 -1.74
C PRO A 89 -18.13 -3.86 -0.28
N TYR A 90 -16.93 -3.67 0.28
CA TYR A 90 -16.66 -3.90 1.70
C TYR A 90 -17.55 -3.06 2.63
N PHE A 91 -18.09 -1.93 2.14
CA PHE A 91 -18.94 -1.02 2.90
C PHE A 91 -20.41 -1.06 2.44
N ASP A 92 -20.83 -2.09 1.70
CA ASP A 92 -22.21 -2.20 1.19
C ASP A 92 -23.24 -2.48 2.29
N ASP A 93 -22.78 -3.04 3.42
CA ASP A 93 -23.59 -3.34 4.61
C ASP A 93 -23.67 -2.17 5.61
N LEU A 94 -22.89 -1.10 5.40
CA LEU A 94 -22.96 0.10 6.24
C LEU A 94 -24.14 0.99 5.86
N ASP A 95 -24.86 1.47 6.88
CA ASP A 95 -25.84 2.53 6.68
C ASP A 95 -25.13 3.87 6.41
N LYS A 96 -25.20 4.31 5.16
CA LYS A 96 -24.55 5.54 4.67
C LYS A 96 -25.39 6.80 4.89
N THR A 97 -26.59 6.69 5.46
CA THR A 97 -27.49 7.83 5.63
C THR A 97 -27.03 8.85 6.69
N ASN A 98 -26.08 8.48 7.55
CA ASN A 98 -25.51 9.32 8.61
C ASN A 98 -23.99 9.56 8.49
N LEU A 99 -23.39 9.32 7.32
CA LEU A 99 -21.96 9.57 7.04
C LEU A 99 -21.72 10.95 6.41
#